data_AF-A0AAW2QY28-F1
#
_entry.id   AF-A0AAW2QY28-F1
#
_cell.length_a   1.000
_cell.length_b   1.000
_cell.length_c   1.000
_cell.angle_alpha   90.00
_cell.angle_beta   90.00
_cell.angle_gamma   90.00
#
_symmetry.space_group_name_H-M   'P 1'
#
loop_
_entity.id
_entity.type
_entity.pdbx_description
1 polymer ?
#
loop_
_entity_poly.entity_id
_entity_poly.type
_entity_poly.pdbx_seq_one_letter_code
_entity_poly.pdbx_strand_id
1 'polypeptide(L)'
;MASPSSTNTTNIMLAIFEKKTNSLDLYRPLRNFIVINYSEREAQNLEDDLETLKQLRSDVERGGASDSPSARRDLLQNYFKALCAVESRFPISPDADHVNTVSFTWFDAFKTKQKAAQQNIHLEKAAVLFNLGAVHSQMGLSFDRSAVEGRRQASHSFIAAAGHLHFEGMCNEGISRKLTAGCVCGVCGNVREVDVSSGPRMRWLFYEEALAALSVAPLNQHFDKAWIAHVQLKAALFYAEACYRYS
;
A
#
# COMPACT_ATOMS: atom_id res chain seq x y z
N MET A 1 -13.78 -37.80 -30.86
CA MET A 1 -13.03 -37.66 -29.60
C MET A 1 -13.07 -36.19 -29.23
N ALA A 2 -13.84 -35.83 -28.20
CA ALA A 2 -13.92 -34.45 -27.73
C ALA A 2 -12.69 -34.14 -26.89
N SER A 3 -11.96 -33.07 -27.24
CA SER A 3 -10.84 -32.55 -26.45
C SER A 3 -11.35 -32.18 -25.05
N PRO A 4 -10.67 -32.55 -23.96
CA PRO A 4 -11.05 -32.07 -22.64
C PRO A 4 -10.80 -30.56 -22.60
N SER A 5 -11.89 -29.80 -22.46
CA SER A 5 -11.84 -28.38 -22.14
C SER A 5 -11.06 -28.22 -20.84
N SER A 6 -9.85 -27.68 -20.92
CA SER A 6 -9.11 -27.24 -19.75
C SER A 6 -9.98 -26.23 -19.02
N THR A 7 -10.58 -26.65 -17.90
CA THR A 7 -11.14 -25.74 -16.92
C THR A 7 -10.02 -24.81 -16.53
N ASN A 8 -10.04 -23.58 -17.03
CA ASN A 8 -9.21 -22.50 -16.51
C ASN A 8 -9.60 -22.35 -15.05
N THR A 9 -8.89 -23.06 -14.15
CA THR A 9 -8.85 -22.74 -12.74
C THR A 9 -8.26 -21.35 -12.67
N THR A 10 -9.11 -20.33 -12.78
CA THR A 10 -8.75 -18.96 -12.52
C THR A 10 -8.23 -18.97 -11.10
N ASN A 11 -6.91 -18.92 -10.95
CA ASN A 11 -6.28 -18.59 -9.69
C ASN A 11 -6.72 -17.15 -9.39
N ILE A 12 -7.90 -17.01 -8.78
CA ILE A 12 -8.41 -15.77 -8.22
C ILE A 12 -7.35 -15.36 -7.20
N MET A 13 -6.74 -14.21 -7.43
CA MET A 13 -5.73 -13.63 -6.57
C MET A 13 -6.40 -12.40 -5.95
N LEU A 14 -6.12 -12.15 -4.68
CA LEU A 14 -6.72 -11.05 -3.94
C LEU A 14 -5.95 -9.76 -4.25
N ALA A 15 -6.67 -8.67 -4.52
CA ALA A 15 -6.10 -7.33 -4.61
C ALA A 15 -6.67 -6.43 -3.53
N ILE A 16 -5.84 -5.49 -3.11
CA ILE A 16 -6.18 -4.52 -2.08
C ILE A 16 -6.75 -3.28 -2.78
N PHE A 17 -7.77 -2.68 -2.17
CA PHE A 17 -8.33 -1.40 -2.61
C PHE A 17 -7.53 -0.24 -2.02
N GLU A 18 -7.36 0.83 -2.80
CA GLU A 18 -6.72 2.05 -2.31
C GLU A 18 -7.55 2.69 -1.19
N LYS A 19 -6.86 3.21 -0.17
CA LYS A 19 -7.43 4.11 0.84
C LYS A 19 -7.82 5.44 0.19
N LYS A 20 -8.86 6.05 0.73
CA LYS A 20 -9.32 7.38 0.34
C LYS A 20 -8.91 8.41 1.38
N THR A 21 -8.82 9.66 0.95
CA THR A 21 -8.46 10.79 1.80
C THR A 21 -9.40 11.97 1.54
N ASN A 22 -9.39 12.94 2.46
CA ASN A 22 -10.08 14.21 2.28
C ASN A 22 -9.19 15.21 1.53
N SER A 23 -9.82 16.28 1.05
CA SER A 23 -9.09 17.41 0.49
C SER A 23 -8.33 18.16 1.58
N LEU A 24 -7.06 18.46 1.31
CA LEU A 24 -6.15 19.11 2.25
C LEU A 24 -5.29 20.16 1.53
N ASP A 25 -5.31 21.39 2.05
CA ASP A 25 -4.45 22.47 1.57
C ASP A 25 -3.08 22.43 2.27
N LEU A 26 -2.07 21.91 1.56
CA LEU A 26 -0.68 21.93 2.02
C LEU A 26 0.07 23.19 1.61
N TYR A 27 -0.41 23.91 0.59
CA TYR A 27 0.31 25.04 0.02
C TYR A 27 0.36 26.22 0.99
N ARG A 28 -0.79 26.65 1.51
CA ARG A 28 -0.84 27.84 2.38
C ARG A 28 -0.04 27.68 3.68
N PRO A 29 -0.18 26.58 4.45
CA PRO A 29 0.56 26.43 5.70
C PRO A 29 2.08 26.40 5.50
N LEU A 30 2.56 25.72 4.45
CA LEU A 30 3.98 25.62 4.15
C LEU A 30 4.53 26.96 3.65
N ARG A 31 3.82 27.66 2.77
CA ARG A 31 4.21 29.01 2.31
C ARG A 31 4.32 29.97 3.49
N ASN A 32 3.30 30.02 4.34
CA ASN A 32 3.29 30.91 5.51
C ASN A 32 4.45 30.61 6.47
N PHE A 33 4.79 29.34 6.67
CA PHE A 33 5.94 28.95 7.48
C PHE A 33 7.25 29.52 6.92
N ILE A 34 7.45 29.45 5.59
CA ILE A 34 8.64 30.00 4.93
C ILE A 34 8.71 31.52 5.11
N VAL A 35 7.59 32.21 4.89
CA VAL A 35 7.53 33.68 5.03
C VAL A 35 7.89 34.13 6.44
N ILE A 36 7.37 33.43 7.46
CA ILE A 36 7.58 33.79 8.87
C ILE A 36 9.00 33.49 9.34
N ASN A 37 9.56 32.34 8.97
CA ASN A 37 10.86 31.88 9.51
C ASN A 37 12.06 32.31 8.66
N TYR A 38 11.86 32.57 7.38
CA TYR A 38 12.93 32.86 6.43
C TYR A 38 12.71 34.23 5.77
N SER A 39 11.90 34.32 4.70
CA SER A 39 11.53 35.57 4.04
C SER A 39 10.46 35.39 2.97
N GLU A 40 9.78 36.48 2.58
CA GLU A 40 8.84 36.48 1.44
C GLU A 40 9.55 36.13 0.12
N ARG A 41 10.79 36.59 -0.06
CA ARG A 41 11.58 36.30 -1.27
C ARG A 41 11.88 34.82 -1.42
N GLU A 42 12.20 34.13 -0.32
CA GLU A 42 12.42 32.68 -0.34
C GLU A 42 11.13 31.90 -0.59
N ALA A 43 10.00 32.35 -0.02
CA ALA A 43 8.70 31.77 -0.31
C ALA A 43 8.36 31.86 -1.80
N GLN A 44 8.69 32.98 -2.45
CA GLN A 44 8.48 33.16 -3.89
C GLN A 44 9.42 32.33 -4.76
N ASN A 45 10.66 32.11 -4.32
CA ASN A 45 11.60 31.23 -5.03
C ASN A 45 11.16 29.75 -5.00
N LEU A 46 10.38 29.35 -3.98
CA LEU A 46 9.88 27.98 -3.79
C LEU A 46 8.42 27.81 -4.25
N GLU A 47 7.83 28.83 -4.87
CA GLU A 47 6.42 28.86 -5.25
C GLU A 47 6.05 27.71 -6.20
N ASP A 48 6.91 27.47 -7.20
CA ASP A 48 6.72 26.38 -8.18
C ASP A 48 6.77 24.99 -7.53
N ASP A 49 7.66 24.79 -6.54
CA ASP A 49 7.76 23.53 -5.80
C ASP A 49 6.51 23.29 -4.93
N LEU A 50 6.02 24.34 -4.27
CA LEU A 50 4.81 24.28 -3.45
C LEU A 50 3.56 24.02 -4.29
N GLU A 51 3.45 24.64 -5.47
CA GLU A 51 2.34 24.40 -6.39
C GLU A 51 2.40 22.99 -6.98
N THR A 52 3.62 22.49 -7.27
CA THR A 52 3.82 21.09 -7.69
C THR A 52 3.35 20.11 -6.60
N LEU A 53 3.69 20.36 -5.33
CA LEU A 53 3.22 19.52 -4.22
C LEU A 53 1.70 19.52 -4.10
N LYS A 54 1.07 20.68 -4.26
CA LYS A 54 -0.40 20.83 -4.25
C LYS A 54 -1.04 20.07 -5.41
N GLN A 55 -0.48 20.16 -6.61
CA GLN A 55 -0.97 19.41 -7.77
C GLN A 55 -0.84 17.90 -7.56
N LEU A 56 0.32 17.42 -7.11
CA LEU A 56 0.54 16.01 -6.78
C LEU A 56 -0.49 15.51 -5.75
N ARG A 57 -0.79 16.31 -4.71
CA ARG A 57 -1.81 15.94 -3.73
C ARG A 57 -3.21 15.88 -4.35
N SER A 58 -3.58 16.87 -5.15
CA SER A 58 -4.87 16.87 -5.85
C SER A 58 -5.03 15.65 -6.78
N ASP A 59 -3.96 15.23 -7.45
CA ASP A 59 -3.98 14.05 -8.31
C ASP A 59 -4.08 12.75 -7.47
N VAL A 60 -3.46 12.70 -6.29
CA VAL A 60 -3.63 11.58 -5.35
C VAL A 60 -5.08 11.49 -4.85
N GLU A 61 -5.70 12.63 -4.51
CA GLU A 61 -7.10 12.75 -4.05
C GLU A 61 -8.12 12.29 -5.09
N ARG A 62 -7.92 12.65 -6.37
CA ARG A 62 -8.83 12.30 -7.47
C ARG A 62 -9.01 10.78 -7.60
N GLY A 63 -8.02 9.99 -7.19
CA GLY A 63 -8.04 8.54 -7.23
C GLY A 63 -7.72 7.95 -8.61
N GLY A 64 -7.43 6.64 -8.65
CA GLY A 64 -6.94 5.95 -9.85
C GLY A 64 -7.98 5.53 -10.89
N ALA A 65 -9.20 6.09 -10.88
CA ALA A 65 -10.28 5.62 -11.75
C ALA A 65 -10.11 5.99 -13.24
N SER A 66 -9.31 7.01 -13.56
CA SER A 66 -9.08 7.50 -14.93
C SER A 66 -7.71 7.16 -15.51
N ASP A 67 -6.77 6.71 -14.67
CA ASP A 67 -5.34 6.65 -15.02
C ASP A 67 -4.87 5.19 -15.10
N SER A 68 -3.88 4.91 -15.97
CA SER A 68 -3.29 3.58 -16.02
C SER A 68 -2.65 3.20 -14.67
N PRO A 69 -2.64 1.93 -14.25
CA PRO A 69 -2.00 1.51 -13.00
C PRO A 69 -0.52 1.93 -12.89
N SER A 70 0.19 1.96 -14.02
CA SER A 70 1.58 2.45 -14.09
C SER A 70 1.70 3.94 -13.81
N ALA A 71 0.81 4.77 -14.39
CA ALA A 71 0.79 6.21 -14.12
C ALA A 71 0.41 6.49 -12.65
N ARG A 72 -0.54 5.73 -12.10
CA ARG A 72 -0.92 5.82 -10.68
C ARG A 72 0.26 5.48 -9.75
N ARG A 73 1.03 4.43 -10.07
CA ARG A 73 2.26 4.08 -9.35
C ARG A 73 3.25 5.24 -9.35
N ASP A 74 3.54 5.82 -10.52
CA ASP A 74 4.54 6.88 -10.66
C ASP A 74 4.14 8.15 -9.90
N LEU A 75 2.85 8.51 -9.96
CA LEU A 75 2.28 9.61 -9.19
C LEU A 75 2.48 9.40 -7.68
N LEU A 76 2.10 8.24 -7.15
CA LEU A 76 2.24 7.92 -5.72
C LEU A 76 3.70 7.92 -5.28
N GLN A 77 4.61 7.42 -6.11
CA GLN A 77 6.04 7.42 -5.82
C GLN A 77 6.63 8.83 -5.80
N ASN A 78 6.24 9.68 -6.75
CA ASN A 78 6.67 11.08 -6.80
C ASN A 78 6.12 11.87 -5.61
N TYR A 79 4.85 11.66 -5.26
CA TYR A 79 4.26 12.28 -4.08
C TYR A 79 4.94 11.82 -2.78
N PHE A 80 5.25 10.54 -2.64
CA PHE A 80 6.01 10.03 -1.48
C PHE A 80 7.38 10.69 -1.34
N LYS A 81 8.12 10.85 -2.44
CA LYS A 81 9.42 11.57 -2.44
C LYS A 81 9.26 13.01 -1.98
N ALA A 82 8.23 13.70 -2.47
CA ALA A 82 7.92 15.06 -2.06
C ALA A 82 7.60 15.15 -0.55
N LEU A 83 6.83 14.19 -0.02
CA LEU A 83 6.55 14.10 1.41
C LEU A 83 7.81 13.90 2.26
N CYS A 84 8.76 13.07 1.81
CA CYS A 84 10.05 12.92 2.51
C CYS A 84 10.85 14.23 2.53
N ALA A 85 10.83 14.99 1.43
CA ALA A 85 11.46 16.31 1.38
C ALA A 85 10.78 17.30 2.33
N VAL A 86 9.45 17.29 2.41
CA VAL A 86 8.67 18.13 3.34
C VAL A 86 8.99 17.78 4.80
N GLU A 87 8.96 16.50 5.16
CA GLU A 87 9.28 16.02 6.52
C GLU A 87 10.68 16.46 6.98
N SER A 88 11.66 16.48 6.07
CA SER A 88 13.03 16.92 6.40
C SER A 88 13.18 18.43 6.62
N ARG A 89 12.22 19.26 6.17
CA ARG A 89 12.33 20.73 6.15
C ARG A 89 11.30 21.43 7.03
N PHE A 90 10.13 20.81 7.23
CA PHE A 90 9.01 21.40 7.94
C PHE A 90 8.66 20.55 9.15
N PRO A 91 8.82 21.08 10.37
CA PRO A 91 8.33 20.39 11.55
C PRO A 91 6.80 20.50 11.57
N ILE A 92 6.13 19.37 11.34
CA ILE A 92 4.66 19.26 11.39
C ILE A 92 4.28 18.58 12.70
N SER A 93 3.70 19.35 13.61
CA SER A 93 3.22 18.86 14.89
C SER A 93 2.18 19.82 15.48
N PRO A 94 1.51 19.45 16.59
CA PRO A 94 0.59 20.35 17.30
C PRO A 94 1.26 21.56 17.97
N ASP A 95 2.59 21.59 18.08
CA ASP A 95 3.33 22.65 18.79
C ASP A 95 3.16 24.02 18.12
N ALA A 96 3.27 25.09 18.90
CA ALA A 96 2.98 26.46 18.45
C ALA A 96 3.95 26.97 17.37
N ASP A 97 5.22 26.56 17.43
CA ASP A 97 6.27 26.97 16.47
C ASP A 97 6.33 26.07 15.23
N HIS A 98 5.50 25.03 15.19
CA HIS A 98 5.44 24.04 14.12
C HIS A 98 4.25 24.33 13.19
N VAL A 99 4.20 23.65 12.05
CA VAL A 99 3.06 23.75 11.12
C VAL A 99 1.87 22.96 11.70
N ASN A 100 1.14 23.57 12.64
CA ASN A 100 0.06 22.93 13.40
C ASN A 100 -1.34 23.02 12.78
N THR A 101 -1.46 23.76 11.66
CA THR A 101 -2.73 23.95 10.94
C THR A 101 -3.09 22.77 10.03
N VAL A 102 -2.13 21.86 9.78
CA VAL A 102 -2.31 20.72 8.87
C VAL A 102 -2.74 19.47 9.65
N SER A 103 -3.86 18.87 9.25
CA SER A 103 -4.32 17.59 9.78
C SER A 103 -4.63 16.62 8.64
N PHE A 104 -3.90 15.51 8.60
CA PHE A 104 -4.05 14.47 7.57
C PHE A 104 -5.17 13.52 7.96
N THR A 105 -6.13 13.31 7.06
CA THR A 105 -7.26 12.39 7.28
C THR A 105 -7.32 11.30 6.21
N TRP A 106 -7.36 10.04 6.64
CA TRP A 106 -7.45 8.88 5.75
C TRP A 106 -8.52 7.90 6.21
N PHE A 107 -9.22 7.31 5.25
CA PHE A 107 -10.22 6.27 5.50
C PHE A 107 -9.61 4.89 5.44
N ASP A 108 -10.13 3.97 6.24
CA ASP A 108 -9.71 2.57 6.16
C ASP A 108 -10.14 1.94 4.83
N ALA A 109 -9.27 1.09 4.26
CA ALA A 109 -9.49 0.48 2.96
C ALA A 109 -10.59 -0.60 3.00
N PHE A 110 -10.74 -1.28 4.14
CA PHE A 110 -11.68 -2.39 4.31
C PHE A 110 -12.96 -1.93 5.02
N LYS A 111 -12.84 -1.00 5.96
CA LYS A 111 -13.95 -0.41 6.72
C LYS A 111 -14.07 1.08 6.42
N THR A 112 -14.70 1.44 5.31
CA THR A 112 -14.85 2.83 4.83
C THR A 112 -15.46 3.83 5.83
N LYS A 113 -16.17 3.35 6.86
CA LYS A 113 -16.71 4.18 7.95
C LYS A 113 -15.67 4.59 9.00
N GLN A 114 -14.54 3.88 9.08
CA GLN A 114 -13.45 4.17 9.99
C GLN A 114 -12.46 5.15 9.35
N LYS A 115 -12.02 6.15 10.12
CA LYS A 115 -11.07 7.16 9.66
C LYS A 115 -9.98 7.44 10.69
N ALA A 116 -8.81 7.75 10.17
CA ALA A 116 -7.64 8.25 10.87
C ALA A 116 -7.57 9.76 10.68
N ALA A 117 -7.30 10.52 11.73
CA ALA A 117 -6.91 11.91 11.60
C ALA A 117 -5.72 12.20 12.51
N GLN A 118 -4.62 12.70 11.97
CA GLN A 118 -3.41 13.03 12.73
C GLN A 118 -2.74 14.29 12.18
N GLN A 119 -2.20 15.12 13.06
CA GLN A 119 -1.35 16.26 12.71
C GLN A 119 0.11 15.83 12.57
N ASN A 120 0.34 14.74 11.83
CA ASN A 120 1.67 14.18 11.59
C ASN A 120 1.77 13.65 10.15
N ILE A 121 2.83 14.03 9.45
CA ILE A 121 3.12 13.61 8.08
C ILE A 121 3.33 12.09 7.91
N HIS A 122 3.71 11.38 8.96
CA HIS A 122 3.90 9.93 8.91
C HIS A 122 2.60 9.19 8.55
N LEU A 123 1.43 9.69 8.98
CA LEU A 123 0.14 9.11 8.58
C LEU A 123 -0.08 9.22 7.06
N GLU A 124 0.24 10.38 6.49
CA GLU A 124 0.15 10.62 5.06
C GLU A 124 1.09 9.69 4.29
N LYS A 125 2.36 9.61 4.72
CA LYS A 125 3.37 8.73 4.12
C LYS A 125 2.95 7.25 4.17
N ALA A 126 2.48 6.79 5.32
CA ALA A 126 1.99 5.42 5.52
C ALA A 126 0.82 5.10 4.59
N ALA A 127 -0.15 6.01 4.46
CA ALA A 127 -1.31 5.81 3.59
C ALA A 127 -0.92 5.81 2.09
N VAL A 128 0.02 6.66 1.68
CA VAL A 128 0.54 6.67 0.31
C VAL A 128 1.28 5.37 -0.01
N LEU A 129 2.10 4.86 0.91
CA LEU A 129 2.78 3.56 0.76
C LEU A 129 1.78 2.40 0.67
N PHE A 130 0.71 2.43 1.48
CA PHE A 130 -0.37 1.46 1.40
C PHE A 130 -1.02 1.47 0.02
N ASN A 131 -1.34 2.65 -0.53
CA ASN A 131 -1.91 2.78 -1.86
C ASN A 131 -0.94 2.32 -2.96
N LEU A 132 0.37 2.56 -2.79
CA LEU A 132 1.38 2.06 -3.72
C LEU A 132 1.43 0.51 -3.71
N GLY A 133 1.31 -0.10 -2.53
CA GLY A 133 1.14 -1.55 -2.40
C GLY A 133 -0.16 -2.06 -3.05
N ALA A 134 -1.27 -1.35 -2.87
CA ALA A 134 -2.54 -1.68 -3.50
C ALA A 134 -2.47 -1.65 -5.03
N VAL A 135 -1.88 -0.61 -5.62
CA VAL A 135 -1.68 -0.48 -7.07
C VAL A 135 -0.80 -1.61 -7.60
N HIS A 136 0.31 -1.92 -6.92
CA HIS A 136 1.16 -3.05 -7.30
C HIS A 136 0.43 -4.41 -7.23
N SER A 137 -0.45 -4.59 -6.25
CA SER A 137 -1.29 -5.81 -6.17
C SER A 137 -2.25 -5.92 -7.36
N GLN A 138 -2.84 -4.79 -7.79
CA GLN A 138 -3.75 -4.73 -8.93
C GLN A 138 -3.00 -4.92 -10.26
N MET A 139 -1.81 -4.34 -10.40
CA MET A 139 -0.92 -4.60 -11.54
C MET A 139 -0.58 -6.09 -11.66
N GLY A 140 -0.27 -6.74 -10.53
CA GLY A 140 -0.01 -8.19 -10.48
C GLY A 140 -1.17 -9.05 -10.99
N LEU A 141 -2.42 -8.60 -10.85
CA LEU A 141 -3.61 -9.26 -11.40
C LEU A 141 -3.77 -9.06 -12.91
N SER A 142 -3.30 -7.93 -13.44
CA SER A 142 -3.52 -7.56 -14.83
C SER A 142 -2.60 -8.28 -15.83
N PHE A 143 -1.46 -8.81 -15.36
CA PHE A 143 -0.51 -9.50 -16.23
C PHE A 143 -0.99 -10.91 -16.63
N ASP A 144 -0.74 -11.29 -17.88
CA ASP A 144 -1.04 -12.63 -18.38
C ASP A 144 -0.11 -13.67 -17.74
N ARG A 145 -0.70 -14.66 -17.06
CA ARG A 145 0.04 -15.73 -16.37
C ARG A 145 0.24 -16.97 -17.22
N SER A 146 -0.22 -16.97 -18.48
CA SER A 146 0.04 -18.04 -19.44
C SER A 146 1.49 -17.99 -19.96
N ALA A 147 2.03 -16.78 -20.15
CA ALA A 147 3.39 -16.55 -20.59
C ALA A 147 4.41 -16.55 -19.43
N VAL A 148 5.64 -16.98 -19.69
CA VAL A 148 6.76 -16.95 -18.71
C VAL A 148 7.03 -15.51 -18.25
N GLU A 149 7.12 -14.56 -19.19
CA GLU A 149 7.38 -13.16 -18.86
C GLU A 149 6.27 -12.52 -18.01
N GLY A 150 5.00 -12.79 -18.34
CA GLY A 150 3.90 -12.23 -17.56
C GLY A 150 3.78 -12.83 -16.16
N ARG A 151 4.17 -14.11 -15.96
CA ARG A 151 4.35 -14.68 -14.61
C ARG A 151 5.47 -14.00 -13.83
N ARG A 152 6.59 -13.68 -14.48
CA ARG A 152 7.71 -12.96 -13.86
C ARG A 152 7.29 -11.55 -13.45
N GLN A 153 6.63 -10.81 -14.35
CA GLN A 153 6.12 -9.47 -14.09
C GLN A 153 5.06 -9.43 -12.96
N ALA A 154 4.17 -10.42 -12.94
CA ALA A 154 3.21 -10.59 -11.84
C ALA A 154 3.92 -10.83 -10.51
N SER A 155 4.95 -11.70 -10.48
CA SER A 155 5.76 -11.95 -9.27
C SER A 155 6.39 -10.67 -8.74
N HIS A 156 7.08 -9.94 -9.61
CA HIS A 156 7.77 -8.70 -9.25
C HIS A 156 6.79 -7.67 -8.67
N SER A 157 5.57 -7.62 -9.21
CA SER A 157 4.53 -6.71 -8.73
C SER A 157 4.00 -7.12 -7.34
N PHE A 158 3.79 -8.41 -7.09
CA PHE A 158 3.38 -8.87 -5.76
C PHE A 158 4.48 -8.72 -4.70
N ILE A 159 5.75 -8.96 -5.06
CA ILE A 159 6.91 -8.69 -4.19
C ILE A 159 6.98 -7.20 -3.85
N ALA A 160 6.87 -6.34 -4.85
CA ALA A 160 6.84 -4.90 -4.64
C ALA A 160 5.68 -4.51 -3.72
N ALA A 161 4.48 -5.05 -3.92
CA ALA A 161 3.34 -4.78 -3.04
C ALA A 161 3.64 -5.15 -1.57
N ALA A 162 4.19 -6.34 -1.34
CA ALA A 162 4.56 -6.78 0.00
C ALA A 162 5.64 -5.89 0.64
N GLY A 163 6.63 -5.44 -0.14
CA GLY A 163 7.66 -4.52 0.33
C GLY A 163 7.10 -3.17 0.80
N HIS A 164 6.19 -2.56 0.02
CA HIS A 164 5.59 -1.28 0.41
C HIS A 164 4.70 -1.40 1.65
N LEU A 165 3.95 -2.49 1.79
CA LEU A 165 3.12 -2.76 2.98
C LEU A 165 3.96 -3.07 4.22
N HIS A 166 5.09 -3.76 4.05
CA HIS A 166 6.02 -3.99 5.16
C HIS A 166 6.64 -2.68 5.66
N PHE A 167 7.10 -1.84 4.73
CA PHE A 167 7.70 -0.55 5.06
C PHE A 167 6.69 0.40 5.73
N GLU A 168 5.42 0.37 5.31
CA GLU A 168 4.33 1.03 6.03
C GLU A 168 4.25 0.56 7.49
N GLY A 169 4.23 -0.75 7.73
CA GLY A 169 4.19 -1.31 9.08
C GLY A 169 5.37 -0.90 9.96
N MET A 170 6.59 -0.85 9.40
CA MET A 170 7.79 -0.41 10.12
C MET A 170 7.73 1.08 10.50
N CYS A 171 7.28 1.94 9.58
CA CYS A 171 7.12 3.37 9.85
C CYS A 171 6.02 3.67 10.89
N ASN A 172 5.17 2.68 11.20
CA ASN A 172 4.00 2.82 12.06
C ASN A 172 4.21 2.27 13.49
N GLU A 173 5.37 1.67 13.81
CA GLU A 173 5.66 1.14 15.17
C GLU A 173 5.61 2.21 16.28
N GLY A 174 5.63 3.50 15.93
CA GLY A 174 5.42 4.64 16.85
C GLY A 174 4.02 5.25 16.87
N ILE A 175 3.07 4.79 16.05
CA ILE A 175 1.75 5.44 15.85
C ILE A 175 0.62 4.50 16.31
N SER A 176 -0.42 5.06 16.92
CA SER A 176 -1.48 4.34 17.65
C SER A 176 -2.09 3.15 16.86
N ARG A 177 -1.86 1.93 17.37
CA ARG A 177 -2.27 0.61 16.80
C ARG A 177 -3.76 0.44 16.45
N LYS A 178 -4.62 1.40 16.81
CA LYS A 178 -6.08 1.34 16.58
C LYS A 178 -6.49 1.56 15.12
N LEU A 179 -5.58 2.06 14.28
CA LEU A 179 -5.84 2.46 12.90
C LEU A 179 -5.28 1.52 11.83
N THR A 180 -4.55 0.49 12.27
CA THR A 180 -3.76 -0.42 11.45
C THR A 180 -4.23 -1.87 11.58
N ALA A 181 -5.50 -2.11 11.85
CA ALA A 181 -6.01 -3.49 11.87
C ALA A 181 -6.13 -4.13 10.47
N GLY A 182 -5.68 -3.43 9.41
CA GLY A 182 -5.35 -3.98 8.09
C GLY A 182 -3.84 -4.19 7.84
N CYS A 183 -2.98 -3.94 8.82
CA CYS A 183 -1.53 -4.05 8.71
C CYS A 183 -1.11 -5.52 8.80
N VAL A 184 -0.58 -6.06 7.70
CA VAL A 184 -0.02 -7.43 7.65
C VAL A 184 1.41 -7.40 8.24
N CYS A 185 1.59 -6.75 9.40
CA CYS A 185 2.89 -6.64 10.07
C CYS A 185 3.44 -8.01 10.54
N GLY A 186 2.62 -9.07 10.52
CA GLY A 186 3.03 -10.43 10.92
C GLY A 186 3.52 -11.38 9.81
N VAL A 187 3.49 -11.02 8.51
CA VAL A 187 3.80 -11.98 7.41
C VAL A 187 5.01 -11.57 6.57
N CYS A 188 5.55 -10.37 6.78
CA CYS A 188 6.55 -9.79 5.88
C CYS A 188 8.02 -10.05 6.27
N GLY A 189 8.28 -10.76 7.38
CA GLY A 189 9.64 -11.03 7.87
C GLY A 189 10.51 -11.88 6.94
N ASN A 190 9.92 -12.57 5.96
CA ASN A 190 10.61 -13.47 5.04
C ASN A 190 10.39 -13.15 3.55
N VAL A 191 10.07 -11.90 3.18
CA VAL A 191 9.99 -11.47 1.77
C VAL A 191 11.39 -11.19 1.21
N ARG A 192 12.33 -12.11 1.41
CA ARG A 192 13.56 -12.19 0.61
C ARG A 192 13.32 -13.30 -0.40
N GLU A 193 13.11 -12.89 -1.65
CA GLU A 193 12.94 -13.74 -2.84
C GLU A 193 11.68 -14.62 -2.89
N VAL A 194 10.54 -14.02 -3.24
CA VAL A 194 9.49 -14.77 -3.95
C VAL A 194 9.92 -14.86 -5.41
N ASP A 195 10.84 -15.76 -5.71
CA ASP A 195 10.93 -16.22 -7.09
C ASP A 195 9.66 -17.04 -7.38
N VAL A 196 8.91 -16.68 -8.42
CA VAL A 196 7.73 -17.44 -8.86
C VAL A 196 8.12 -18.85 -9.35
N SER A 197 9.43 -19.12 -9.49
CA SER A 197 10.03 -20.45 -9.66
C SER A 197 10.03 -21.33 -8.39
N SER A 198 9.75 -20.76 -7.21
CA SER A 198 9.76 -21.50 -5.95
C SER A 198 8.70 -22.61 -5.93
N GLY A 199 9.14 -23.80 -5.52
CA GLY A 199 8.33 -25.02 -5.55
C GLY A 199 7.05 -24.92 -4.71
N PRO A 200 6.07 -25.82 -4.94
CA PRO A 200 4.75 -25.78 -4.27
C PRO A 200 4.83 -25.73 -2.73
N ARG A 201 5.91 -26.28 -2.15
CA ARG A 201 6.18 -26.24 -0.71
C ARG A 201 6.46 -24.82 -0.18
N MET A 202 7.20 -23.99 -0.92
CA MET A 202 7.47 -22.61 -0.51
C MET A 202 6.20 -21.76 -0.60
N ARG A 203 5.40 -22.00 -1.65
CA ARG A 203 4.11 -21.34 -1.83
C ARG A 203 3.12 -21.70 -0.71
N TRP A 204 3.07 -22.97 -0.31
CA TRP A 204 2.27 -23.41 0.84
C TRP A 204 2.66 -22.68 2.14
N LEU A 205 3.96 -22.63 2.47
CA LEU A 205 4.46 -21.94 3.68
C LEU A 205 3.96 -20.49 3.76
N PHE A 206 4.00 -19.74 2.66
CA PHE A 206 3.49 -18.37 2.62
C PHE A 206 1.99 -18.27 2.90
N TYR A 207 1.17 -19.14 2.31
CA TYR A 207 -0.28 -19.12 2.54
C TYR A 207 -0.65 -19.60 3.95
N GLU A 208 0.14 -20.51 4.53
CA GLU A 208 -0.01 -20.94 5.92
C GLU A 208 0.32 -19.81 6.90
N GLU A 209 1.44 -19.10 6.69
CA GLU A 209 1.82 -17.95 7.51
C GLU A 209 0.81 -16.80 7.38
N ALA A 210 0.32 -16.54 6.17
CA ALA A 210 -0.77 -15.58 5.94
C ALA A 210 -2.07 -15.98 6.64
N LEU A 211 -2.44 -17.27 6.62
CA LEU A 211 -3.62 -17.77 7.32
C LEU A 211 -3.46 -17.61 8.83
N ALA A 212 -2.29 -17.91 9.38
CA ALA A 212 -2.00 -17.75 10.80
C ALA A 212 -2.15 -16.29 11.23
N ALA A 213 -1.60 -15.34 10.47
CA ALA A 213 -1.72 -13.91 10.75
C ALA A 213 -3.18 -13.40 10.62
N LEU A 214 -3.92 -13.86 9.61
CA LEU A 214 -5.32 -13.47 9.41
C LEU A 214 -6.28 -14.08 10.43
N SER A 215 -5.89 -15.17 11.09
CA SER A 215 -6.73 -15.87 12.08
C SER A 215 -6.63 -15.25 13.49
N VAL A 216 -5.64 -14.39 13.73
CA VAL A 216 -5.39 -13.73 15.03
C VAL A 216 -5.99 -12.32 15.05
N ALA A 217 -6.41 -11.84 16.23
CA ALA A 217 -6.90 -10.47 16.40
C ALA A 217 -5.74 -9.45 16.28
N PRO A 218 -5.96 -8.25 15.73
CA PRO A 218 -7.25 -7.69 15.29
C PRO A 218 -7.63 -7.99 13.83
N LEU A 219 -6.76 -8.66 13.06
CA LEU A 219 -6.96 -8.90 11.62
C LEU A 219 -8.20 -9.77 11.34
N ASN A 220 -8.44 -10.80 12.14
CA ASN A 220 -9.61 -11.69 12.00
C ASN A 220 -10.97 -10.97 12.14
N GLN A 221 -11.00 -9.80 12.77
CA GLN A 221 -12.19 -8.94 12.93
C GLN A 221 -12.24 -7.82 11.89
N HIS A 222 -11.17 -7.63 11.11
CA HIS A 222 -11.04 -6.56 10.13
C HIS A 222 -11.25 -7.01 8.69
N PHE A 223 -10.82 -8.23 8.36
CA PHE A 223 -11.01 -8.82 7.04
C PHE A 223 -12.34 -9.58 6.96
N ASP A 224 -12.93 -9.62 5.76
CA ASP A 224 -14.07 -10.48 5.48
C ASP A 224 -13.67 -11.95 5.62
N LYS A 225 -14.57 -12.79 6.14
CA LYS A 225 -14.40 -14.24 6.20
C LYS A 225 -14.12 -14.85 4.84
N ALA A 226 -14.58 -14.22 3.75
CA ALA A 226 -14.27 -14.64 2.39
C ALA A 226 -12.75 -14.61 2.08
N TRP A 227 -12.01 -13.63 2.62
CA TRP A 227 -10.54 -13.56 2.45
C TRP A 227 -9.85 -14.71 3.20
N ILE A 228 -10.29 -14.98 4.43
CA ILE A 228 -9.76 -16.07 5.25
C ILE A 228 -10.01 -17.43 4.56
N ALA A 229 -11.24 -17.65 4.09
CA ALA A 229 -11.61 -18.87 3.36
C ALA A 229 -10.81 -19.05 2.07
N HIS A 230 -10.54 -17.96 1.35
CA HIS A 230 -9.72 -18.00 0.14
C HIS A 230 -8.27 -18.40 0.44
N VAL A 231 -7.65 -17.75 1.42
CA VAL A 231 -6.26 -18.05 1.84
C VAL A 231 -6.16 -19.48 2.35
N GLN A 232 -7.13 -19.95 3.13
CA GLN A 232 -7.21 -21.33 3.61
C GLN A 232 -7.32 -22.35 2.47
N LEU A 233 -8.17 -22.09 1.47
CA LEU A 233 -8.32 -22.95 0.30
C LEU A 233 -7.02 -23.02 -0.52
N LYS A 234 -6.32 -21.89 -0.68
CA LYS A 234 -5.02 -21.84 -1.38
C LYS A 234 -3.93 -22.58 -0.62
N ALA A 235 -3.87 -22.43 0.71
CA ALA A 235 -2.93 -23.18 1.55
C ALA A 235 -3.12 -24.69 1.36
N ALA A 236 -4.36 -25.18 1.43
CA ALA A 236 -4.67 -26.60 1.25
C ALA A 236 -4.34 -27.11 -0.16
N LEU A 237 -4.60 -26.32 -1.20
CA LEU A 237 -4.29 -26.67 -2.59
C LEU A 237 -2.78 -26.85 -2.81
N PHE A 238 -1.97 -25.89 -2.36
CA PHE A 238 -0.52 -25.95 -2.55
C PHE A 238 0.14 -26.99 -1.64
N TYR A 239 -0.43 -27.27 -0.47
CA TYR A 239 -0.01 -28.40 0.37
C TYR A 239 -0.19 -29.73 -0.36
N ALA A 240 -1.38 -29.97 -0.94
CA ALA A 240 -1.66 -31.18 -1.70
C ALA A 240 -0.74 -31.32 -2.92
N GLU A 241 -0.48 -30.23 -3.64
CA GLU A 241 0.45 -30.21 -4.77
C GLU A 241 1.89 -30.52 -4.34
N ALA A 242 2.34 -29.99 -3.20
CA ALA A 242 3.65 -30.30 -2.64
C ALA A 242 3.75 -31.79 -2.29
N CYS A 243 2.76 -32.34 -1.56
CA CYS A 243 2.74 -33.76 -1.22
C CYS A 243 2.78 -34.67 -2.46
N TYR A 244 2.02 -34.32 -3.52
CA TYR A 244 1.97 -35.09 -4.76
C TYR A 244 3.29 -35.08 -5.55
N ARG A 245 4.04 -33.96 -5.55
CA ARG A 245 5.31 -33.87 -6.29
C ARG A 245 6.51 -34.49 -5.57
N TYR A 246 6.39 -34.74 -4.26
CA TYR A 246 7.46 -35.29 -3.43
C TYR A 246 7.16 -36.73 -2.94
N SER A 247 6.06 -37.35 -3.41
CA SER A 247 5.73 -38.78 -3.24
C SER A 247 6.27 -39.61 -4.39
#